data_AF-A0A1B8P3B4-F1
#
_entry.id   AF-A0A1B8P3B4-F1
#
_cell.length_a   1.000
_cell.length_b   1.000
_cell.length_c   1.000
_cell.angle_alpha   90.00
_cell.angle_beta   90.00
_cell.angle_gamma   90.00
#
_symmetry.space_group_name_H-M   'P 1'
#
loop_
_entity.id
_entity.type
_entity.pdbx_description
1 polymer ?
#
loop_
_entity_poly.entity_id
_entity_poly.type
_entity_poly.pdbx_seq_one_letter_code
_entity_poly.pdbx_strand_id
1 'polypeptide(L)'
;MIKGLSSATTVEITQYFELRRLTATILCAGMGVAGLMASAPVLAYSSIYVFGDSLSDAGQFPDSELGGLNTLRFTNRLGPDHDTTPHGQVATQLLAKELGLSVVPSTSIVRDQAGLPDGTNYAVGGYTTDQILASITQEGGSVVQAGTPFDRSKDGYLVASGGVADSEALYYVNGGAMTF
;
A
#
# COMPACT_ATOMS: atom_id res chain seq x y z
N MET A 1 -25.75 -57.72 16.08
CA MET A 1 -27.15 -57.99 15.69
C MET A 1 -28.04 -57.64 16.87
N ILE A 2 -28.74 -56.50 16.84
CA ILE A 2 -29.78 -56.21 17.84
C ILE A 2 -31.06 -56.85 17.29
N LYS A 3 -31.40 -58.03 17.79
CA LYS A 3 -32.54 -58.84 17.33
C LYS A 3 -33.77 -58.41 18.15
N GLY A 4 -34.77 -57.78 17.52
CA GLY A 4 -36.08 -57.52 18.14
C GLY A 4 -36.68 -56.12 18.01
N LEU A 5 -36.09 -55.18 17.27
CA LEU A 5 -36.71 -53.87 17.02
C LEU A 5 -37.55 -53.88 15.73
N SER A 6 -38.68 -53.16 15.75
CA SER A 6 -39.50 -52.99 14.55
C SER A 6 -38.73 -52.23 13.46
N SER A 7 -39.10 -52.44 12.19
CA SER A 7 -38.47 -51.77 11.04
C SER A 7 -38.43 -50.24 11.22
N ALA A 8 -39.50 -49.64 11.73
CA ALA A 8 -39.58 -48.20 12.00
C ALA A 8 -38.57 -47.73 13.06
N THR A 9 -38.40 -48.51 14.13
CA THR A 9 -37.45 -48.19 15.21
C THR A 9 -35.99 -48.32 14.74
N THR A 10 -35.72 -49.20 13.78
CA THR A 10 -34.39 -49.37 13.18
C THR A 10 -34.04 -48.21 12.22
N VAL A 11 -35.04 -47.68 11.50
CA VAL A 11 -34.89 -46.50 10.63
C VAL A 11 -34.61 -45.24 11.44
N GLU A 12 -35.34 -44.99 12.53
CA GLU A 12 -35.10 -43.80 13.37
C GLU A 12 -33.70 -43.82 14.00
N ILE A 13 -33.25 -44.96 14.54
CA ILE A 13 -31.92 -45.08 15.14
C ILE A 13 -30.83 -44.80 14.09
N THR A 14 -30.99 -45.33 12.87
CA THR A 14 -30.04 -45.09 11.77
C THR A 14 -30.01 -43.61 11.36
N GLN A 15 -31.17 -42.95 11.27
CA GLN A 15 -31.25 -41.52 11.00
C GLN A 15 -30.61 -40.66 12.11
N TYR A 16 -30.77 -41.03 13.39
CA TYR A 16 -30.13 -40.35 14.51
C TYR A 16 -28.59 -40.47 14.47
N PHE A 17 -28.05 -41.62 14.09
CA PHE A 17 -26.60 -41.80 13.94
C PHE A 17 -26.04 -41.04 12.73
N GLU A 18 -26.74 -41.04 11.59
CA GLU A 18 -26.34 -40.28 10.40
C GLU A 18 -26.45 -38.76 10.64
N LEU A 19 -27.49 -38.29 11.33
CA LEU A 19 -27.64 -36.88 11.70
C LEU A 19 -26.52 -36.42 12.63
N ARG A 20 -26.14 -37.23 13.63
CA ARG A 20 -24.99 -36.96 14.53
C ARG A 20 -23.64 -36.97 13.80
N ARG A 21 -23.46 -37.87 12.83
CA ARG A 21 -22.26 -37.91 11.97
C ARG A 21 -22.16 -36.68 11.08
N LEU A 22 -23.27 -36.23 10.51
CA LEU A 22 -23.36 -34.99 9.74
C LEU A 22 -23.09 -33.76 10.62
N THR A 23 -23.65 -33.68 11.83
CA THR A 23 -23.39 -32.54 12.74
C THR A 23 -21.93 -32.48 13.19
N ALA A 24 -21.33 -33.63 13.51
CA ALA A 24 -19.92 -33.71 13.89
C ALA A 24 -18.98 -33.32 12.73
N THR A 25 -19.30 -33.76 11.50
CA THR A 25 -18.50 -33.44 10.31
C THR A 25 -18.58 -31.95 9.95
N ILE A 26 -19.75 -31.33 10.06
CA ILE A 26 -19.95 -29.89 9.81
C ILE A 26 -19.19 -29.05 10.85
N LEU A 27 -19.23 -29.44 12.13
CA LEU A 27 -18.51 -28.73 13.19
C LEU A 27 -16.98 -28.81 13.02
N CYS A 28 -16.44 -29.98 12.65
CA CYS A 28 -15.01 -30.16 12.38
C CYS A 28 -14.55 -29.45 11.10
N ALA A 29 -15.38 -29.42 10.05
CA ALA A 29 -15.09 -28.66 8.84
C ALA A 29 -15.09 -27.14 9.09
N GLY A 30 -16.02 -26.64 9.94
CA GLY A 30 -16.07 -25.22 10.32
C GLY A 30 -14.86 -24.75 11.14
N MET A 31 -14.37 -25.57 12.07
CA MET A 31 -13.16 -25.26 12.85
C MET A 31 -11.88 -25.28 12.01
N GLY A 32 -11.81 -26.16 11.00
CA GLY A 32 -10.68 -26.20 10.06
C GLY A 32 -10.58 -24.93 9.19
N VAL A 33 -11.72 -24.40 8.72
CA VAL A 33 -11.74 -23.17 7.90
C VAL A 33 -11.45 -21.92 8.73
N ALA A 34 -11.89 -21.87 9.99
CA ALA A 34 -11.57 -20.75 10.89
C ALA A 34 -10.06 -20.70 11.28
N GLY A 35 -9.41 -21.86 11.41
CA GLY A 35 -7.98 -21.95 11.70
C GLY A 35 -7.06 -21.57 10.52
N LEU A 36 -7.53 -21.74 9.28
CA LEU A 36 -6.79 -21.35 8.07
C LEU A 36 -6.89 -19.85 7.73
N MET A 37 -7.86 -19.12 8.31
CA MET A 37 -7.98 -17.66 8.13
C MET A 37 -7.15 -16.85 9.15
N ALA A 38 -6.51 -17.53 10.11
CA ALA A 38 -5.83 -16.89 11.24
C ALA A 38 -4.32 -16.62 11.03
N SER A 39 -3.80 -16.76 9.81
CA SER A 39 -2.38 -16.55 9.52
C SER A 39 -2.09 -15.56 8.38
N ALA A 40 -3.06 -14.76 7.96
CA ALA A 40 -2.72 -13.54 7.23
C ALA A 40 -2.11 -12.56 8.26
N PRO A 41 -0.96 -11.93 7.99
CA PRO A 41 -0.50 -10.84 8.83
C PRO A 41 -1.63 -9.81 8.86
N VAL A 42 -2.16 -9.51 10.04
CA VAL A 42 -3.03 -8.33 10.20
C VAL A 42 -2.13 -7.15 9.88
N LEU A 43 -2.31 -6.55 8.70
CA LEU A 43 -1.68 -5.28 8.40
C LEU A 43 -2.26 -4.29 9.40
N ALA A 44 -1.38 -3.72 10.23
CA ALA A 44 -1.79 -2.75 11.25
C ALA A 44 -2.41 -1.48 10.63
N TYR A 45 -2.18 -1.26 9.33
CA TYR A 45 -2.66 -0.13 8.57
C TYR A 45 -3.19 -0.57 7.20
N SER A 46 -4.22 0.11 6.69
CA SER A 46 -4.77 -0.12 5.34
C SER A 46 -3.82 0.32 4.23
N SER A 47 -3.02 1.36 4.50
CA SER A 47 -2.12 2.03 3.56
C SER A 47 -1.13 2.92 4.32
N ILE A 48 -0.14 3.45 3.61
CA ILE A 48 0.72 4.53 4.09
C ILE A 48 0.66 5.71 3.12
N TYR A 49 0.39 6.90 3.63
CA TYR A 49 0.44 8.16 2.88
C TYR A 49 1.62 9.00 3.36
N VAL A 50 2.43 9.47 2.43
CA VAL A 50 3.69 10.17 2.73
C VAL A 50 3.64 11.57 2.15
N PHE A 51 3.91 12.59 2.96
CA PHE A 51 4.01 13.99 2.53
C PHE A 51 5.35 14.56 2.98
N GLY A 52 5.95 15.42 2.16
CA GLY A 52 7.20 16.07 2.55
C GLY A 52 8.08 16.47 1.39
N ASP A 53 9.38 16.47 1.67
CA ASP A 53 10.45 16.92 0.77
C ASP A 53 11.33 15.75 0.29
N SER A 54 12.56 16.06 -0.11
CA SER A 54 13.56 15.12 -0.62
C SER A 54 13.85 13.94 0.31
N LEU A 55 13.71 14.09 1.63
CA LEU A 55 13.97 13.01 2.59
C LEU A 55 13.02 11.81 2.43
N SER A 56 11.86 12.02 1.81
CA SER A 56 10.81 11.01 1.66
C SER A 56 10.35 10.78 0.23
N ASP A 57 10.89 11.52 -0.75
CA ASP A 57 10.54 11.38 -2.18
C ASP A 57 10.88 9.98 -2.71
N ALA A 58 9.85 9.25 -3.17
CA ALA A 58 9.97 7.88 -3.67
C ALA A 58 10.26 7.77 -5.18
N GLY A 59 10.43 8.87 -5.90
CA GLY A 59 10.73 8.88 -7.34
C GLY A 59 9.81 9.77 -8.19
N GLN A 60 9.56 11.01 -7.77
CA GLN A 60 8.68 11.91 -8.54
C GLN A 60 9.31 12.32 -9.87
N PHE A 61 10.61 12.60 -9.87
CA PHE A 61 11.38 13.06 -11.02
C PHE A 61 12.02 11.89 -11.79
N PRO A 62 12.22 12.02 -13.11
CA PRO A 62 13.07 11.11 -13.86
C PRO A 62 14.52 11.21 -13.35
N ASP A 63 15.22 10.08 -13.36
CA ASP A 63 16.67 10.07 -13.20
C ASP A 63 17.30 10.53 -14.52
N SER A 64 17.81 11.76 -14.56
CA SER A 64 18.36 12.35 -15.78
C SER A 64 19.69 11.73 -16.22
N GLU A 65 20.39 11.03 -15.32
CA GLU A 65 21.68 10.40 -15.62
C GLU A 65 21.49 9.00 -16.23
N LEU A 66 20.54 8.20 -15.69
CA LEU A 66 20.27 6.85 -16.21
C LEU A 66 19.15 6.80 -17.24
N GLY A 67 18.19 7.72 -17.19
CA GLY A 67 17.02 7.76 -18.05
C GLY A 67 16.12 6.51 -17.95
N GLY A 68 15.25 6.34 -18.94
CA GLY A 68 14.33 5.21 -19.03
C GLY A 68 13.29 5.20 -17.90
N LEU A 69 13.13 4.05 -17.24
CA LEU A 69 12.21 3.89 -16.11
C LEU A 69 12.83 4.25 -14.74
N ASN A 70 14.07 4.76 -14.74
CA ASN A 70 14.74 5.15 -13.51
C ASN A 70 14.19 6.49 -13.00
N THR A 71 14.07 6.60 -11.68
CA THR A 71 13.55 7.78 -11.00
C THR A 71 14.57 8.28 -10.00
N LEU A 72 14.62 9.60 -9.83
CA LEU A 72 15.48 10.26 -8.88
C LEU A 72 14.95 10.03 -7.46
N ARG A 73 15.84 9.65 -6.54
CA ARG A 73 15.61 9.72 -5.09
C ARG A 73 16.83 10.35 -4.46
N PHE A 74 16.64 11.12 -3.40
CA PHE A 74 17.70 11.91 -2.79
C PHE A 74 18.53 11.09 -1.79
N THR A 75 19.06 9.97 -2.29
CA THR A 75 19.94 9.03 -1.58
C THR A 75 20.97 8.48 -2.56
N ASN A 76 21.96 7.73 -2.07
CA ASN A 76 22.98 7.14 -2.93
C ASN A 76 22.38 6.19 -3.96
N ARG A 77 23.03 6.10 -5.13
CA ARG A 77 22.84 4.98 -6.05
C ARG A 77 23.24 3.66 -5.38
N LEU A 78 22.70 2.55 -5.85
CA LEU A 78 23.10 1.23 -5.36
C LEU A 78 24.57 0.93 -5.74
N GLY A 79 25.20 0.04 -4.98
CA GLY A 79 26.58 -0.34 -5.25
C GLY A 79 26.72 -1.26 -6.49
N PRO A 80 27.96 -1.55 -6.92
CA PRO A 80 29.19 -1.25 -6.18
C PRO A 80 29.86 0.10 -6.51
N ASP A 81 29.58 0.68 -7.68
CA ASP A 81 30.23 1.90 -8.16
C ASP A 81 29.51 3.19 -7.71
N HIS A 82 28.21 3.08 -7.37
CA HIS A 82 27.34 4.19 -7.03
C HIS A 82 27.16 5.22 -8.16
N ASP A 83 27.36 4.81 -9.41
CA ASP A 83 27.30 5.68 -10.60
C ASP A 83 26.25 5.21 -11.61
N THR A 84 26.22 3.90 -11.90
CA THR A 84 25.44 3.35 -13.04
C THR A 84 24.15 2.64 -12.63
N THR A 85 23.82 2.67 -11.33
CA THR A 85 22.68 1.94 -10.78
C THR A 85 21.59 2.89 -10.28
N PRO A 86 20.33 2.42 -10.15
CA PRO A 86 19.25 3.24 -9.63
C PRO A 86 19.54 3.75 -8.21
N HIS A 87 18.90 4.86 -7.84
CA HIS A 87 18.90 5.32 -6.45
C HIS A 87 18.29 4.28 -5.51
N GLY A 88 18.90 4.15 -4.33
CA GLY A 88 18.42 3.31 -3.24
C GLY A 88 17.02 3.72 -2.74
N GLN A 89 16.44 2.89 -1.89
CA GLN A 89 15.16 3.21 -1.26
C GLN A 89 15.32 4.28 -0.19
N VAL A 90 14.37 5.21 -0.10
CA VAL A 90 14.27 6.17 1.02
C VAL A 90 13.64 5.51 2.25
N ALA A 91 13.76 6.14 3.42
CA ALA A 91 13.32 5.57 4.69
C ALA A 91 11.84 5.15 4.69
N THR A 92 10.96 5.94 4.07
CA THR A 92 9.52 5.63 3.98
C THR A 92 9.23 4.39 3.12
N GLN A 93 10.03 4.14 2.08
CA GLN A 93 9.92 2.93 1.27
C GLN A 93 10.36 1.67 2.03
N LEU A 94 11.42 1.79 2.83
CA LEU A 94 11.87 0.71 3.72
C LEU A 94 10.83 0.43 4.81
N LEU A 95 10.30 1.48 5.45
CA LEU A 95 9.24 1.36 6.45
C LEU A 95 7.99 0.68 5.88
N ALA A 96 7.51 1.13 4.72
CA ALA A 96 6.35 0.51 4.07
C ALA A 96 6.58 -0.97 3.79
N LYS A 97 7.77 -1.34 3.31
CA LYS A 97 8.16 -2.73 3.07
C LYS A 97 8.10 -3.57 4.35
N GLU A 98 8.65 -3.08 5.47
CA GLU A 98 8.59 -3.78 6.76
C GLU A 98 7.16 -3.93 7.29
N LEU A 99 6.27 -2.98 6.96
CA LEU A 99 4.85 -3.05 7.29
C LEU A 99 4.02 -3.89 6.31
N GLY A 100 4.62 -4.46 5.26
CA GLY A 100 3.88 -5.17 4.21
C GLY A 100 3.01 -4.26 3.32
N LEU A 101 3.33 -2.97 3.27
CA LEU A 101 2.64 -1.93 2.50
C LEU A 101 3.44 -1.52 1.26
N SER A 102 2.77 -0.89 0.31
CA SER A 102 3.39 -0.28 -0.88
C SER A 102 3.37 1.23 -0.77
N VAL A 103 4.47 1.88 -1.18
CA VAL A 103 4.58 3.34 -1.23
C VAL A 103 5.38 3.74 -2.47
N VAL A 104 4.65 4.20 -3.48
CA VAL A 104 5.19 4.65 -4.78
C VAL A 104 4.77 6.11 -5.01
N PRO A 105 5.50 6.88 -5.84
CA PRO A 105 5.24 8.31 -6.01
C PRO A 105 3.84 8.58 -6.59
N SER A 106 3.19 9.64 -6.11
CA SER A 106 1.82 10.02 -6.44
C SER A 106 1.71 10.85 -7.71
N THR A 107 2.80 11.52 -8.12
CA THR A 107 2.83 12.48 -9.23
C THR A 107 4.07 12.28 -10.11
N SER A 108 4.55 11.03 -10.22
CA SER A 108 5.76 10.74 -10.98
C SER A 108 5.57 10.93 -12.48
N ILE A 109 6.52 11.61 -13.13
CA ILE A 109 6.56 11.82 -14.58
C ILE A 109 6.82 10.49 -15.29
N VAL A 110 7.77 9.70 -14.79
CA VAL A 110 8.16 8.41 -15.39
C VAL A 110 7.02 7.42 -15.34
N ARG A 111 6.27 7.37 -14.22
CA ARG A 111 5.11 6.47 -14.09
C ARG A 111 4.01 6.83 -15.07
N ASP A 112 3.72 8.12 -15.23
CA ASP A 112 2.73 8.63 -16.17
C ASP A 112 3.09 8.23 -17.62
N GLN A 113 4.32 8.49 -18.02
CA GLN A 113 4.84 8.13 -19.36
C GLN A 113 4.82 6.61 -19.61
N ALA A 114 5.01 5.81 -18.56
CA ALA A 114 4.97 4.36 -18.62
C ALA A 114 3.55 3.76 -18.49
N GLY A 115 2.51 4.59 -18.29
CA GLY A 115 1.14 4.12 -18.05
C GLY A 115 0.97 3.36 -16.73
N LEU A 116 1.82 3.61 -15.74
CA LEU A 116 1.77 2.99 -14.42
C LEU A 116 0.88 3.81 -13.47
N PRO A 117 0.11 3.15 -12.59
CA PRO A 117 -0.76 3.87 -11.65
C PRO A 117 0.06 4.70 -10.66
N ASP A 118 -0.48 5.83 -10.23
CA ASP A 118 0.12 6.62 -9.16
C ASP A 118 0.00 5.94 -7.80
N GLY A 119 0.84 6.35 -6.84
CA GLY A 119 0.81 5.86 -5.47
C GLY A 119 0.46 6.91 -4.43
N THR A 120 0.83 6.60 -3.20
CA THR A 120 0.46 7.33 -1.98
C THR A 120 1.60 8.18 -1.42
N ASN A 121 2.73 8.28 -2.11
CA ASN A 121 3.84 9.15 -1.73
C ASN A 121 3.74 10.49 -2.47
N TYR A 122 3.27 11.51 -1.76
CA TYR A 122 3.17 12.90 -2.18
C TYR A 122 4.38 13.75 -1.76
N ALA A 123 5.42 13.16 -1.17
CA ALA A 123 6.65 13.89 -0.96
C ALA A 123 7.34 14.19 -2.30
N VAL A 124 7.82 15.42 -2.45
CA VAL A 124 8.50 15.90 -3.66
C VAL A 124 9.77 16.62 -3.24
N GLY A 125 10.90 16.22 -3.81
CA GLY A 125 12.17 16.90 -3.63
C GLY A 125 12.07 18.40 -3.90
N GLY A 126 12.46 19.21 -2.92
CA GLY A 126 12.45 20.66 -3.03
C GLY A 126 11.17 21.35 -2.54
N TYR A 127 10.22 20.63 -1.96
CA TYR A 127 9.05 21.27 -1.35
C TYR A 127 9.39 22.03 -0.07
N THR A 128 8.88 23.26 0.02
CA THR A 128 8.72 24.00 1.28
C THR A 128 7.53 23.48 2.08
N THR A 129 7.41 23.91 3.33
CA THR A 129 6.24 23.60 4.18
C THR A 129 4.90 24.01 3.55
N ASP A 130 4.86 25.11 2.80
CA ASP A 130 3.62 25.57 2.14
C ASP A 130 3.24 24.67 0.97
N GLN A 131 4.23 24.20 0.21
CA GLN A 131 4.01 23.24 -0.89
C GLN A 131 3.60 21.86 -0.35
N ILE A 132 4.15 21.44 0.78
CA ILE A 132 3.69 20.23 1.48
C ILE A 132 2.23 20.37 1.88
N LEU A 133 1.83 21.50 2.48
CA LEU A 133 0.44 21.76 2.83
C LEU A 133 -0.48 21.79 1.58
N ALA A 134 -0.02 22.39 0.48
CA ALA A 134 -0.74 22.41 -0.78
C ALA A 134 -0.97 20.98 -1.33
N SER A 135 0.05 20.12 -1.28
CA SER A 135 -0.05 18.72 -1.72
C SER A 135 -1.03 17.87 -0.91
N ILE A 136 -1.48 18.38 0.24
CA ILE A 136 -2.52 17.75 1.07
C ILE A 136 -3.89 18.35 0.75
N THR A 137 -3.98 19.67 0.58
CA THR A 137 -5.24 20.42 0.74
C THR A 137 -5.78 21.09 -0.52
N GLN A 138 -4.95 21.28 -1.55
CA GLN A 138 -5.30 22.13 -2.70
C GLN A 138 -5.56 21.33 -3.98
N GLU A 139 -6.49 21.83 -4.79
CA GLU A 139 -6.66 21.40 -6.19
C GLU A 139 -5.37 21.69 -6.97
N GLY A 140 -4.89 20.73 -7.75
CA GLY A 140 -3.59 20.82 -8.41
C GLY A 140 -2.38 20.99 -7.47
N GLY A 141 -2.52 20.75 -6.16
CA GLY A 141 -1.48 21.05 -5.17
C GLY A 141 -0.30 20.08 -5.14
N SER A 142 -0.41 18.91 -5.77
CA SER A 142 0.69 17.96 -5.94
C SER A 142 1.38 18.23 -7.27
N VAL A 143 2.47 18.98 -7.26
CA VAL A 143 3.17 19.50 -8.45
C VAL A 143 4.61 18.99 -8.53
N VAL A 144 5.00 18.49 -9.69
CA VAL A 144 6.36 18.06 -10.00
C VAL A 144 6.83 18.85 -11.22
N GLN A 145 7.79 19.75 -11.03
CA GLN A 145 8.29 20.64 -12.09
C GLN A 145 9.67 20.18 -12.56
N ALA A 146 9.71 19.45 -13.68
CA ALA A 146 10.95 18.99 -14.30
C ALA A 146 11.35 19.82 -15.54
N GLY A 147 10.55 20.85 -15.87
CA GLY A 147 10.68 21.69 -17.05
C GLY A 147 9.73 21.23 -18.17
N THR A 148 9.06 22.19 -18.81
CA THR A 148 8.15 21.95 -19.93
C THR A 148 8.82 21.13 -21.04
N PRO A 149 8.16 20.08 -21.58
CA PRO A 149 6.77 19.64 -21.36
C PRO A 149 6.58 18.58 -20.26
N PHE A 150 7.56 18.37 -19.38
CA PHE A 150 7.56 17.27 -18.42
C PHE A 150 6.95 17.63 -17.06
N ASP A 151 6.48 18.86 -16.89
CA ASP A 151 5.77 19.26 -15.67
C ASP A 151 4.48 18.45 -15.50
N ARG A 152 4.23 17.97 -14.29
CA ARG A 152 3.05 17.19 -13.94
C ARG A 152 2.41 17.75 -12.68
N SER A 153 1.09 17.90 -12.67
CA SER A 153 0.34 18.26 -11.49
C SER A 153 -0.88 17.37 -11.30
N LYS A 154 -1.25 17.20 -10.03
CA LYS A 154 -2.45 16.48 -9.58
C LYS A 154 -3.03 17.17 -8.35
N ASP A 155 -4.29 16.85 -8.07
CA ASP A 155 -4.92 17.26 -6.83
C ASP A 155 -4.17 16.76 -5.60
N GLY A 156 -4.18 17.58 -4.55
CA GLY A 156 -3.71 17.18 -3.24
C GLY A 156 -4.55 16.06 -2.66
N TYR A 157 -3.99 15.32 -1.71
CA TYR A 157 -4.57 14.09 -1.18
C TYR A 157 -6.04 14.22 -0.73
N LEU A 158 -6.38 15.26 0.04
CA LEU A 158 -7.73 15.42 0.55
C LEU A 158 -8.71 15.81 -0.57
N VAL A 159 -8.27 16.56 -1.57
CA VAL A 159 -9.12 16.87 -2.74
C VAL A 159 -9.39 15.59 -3.52
N ALA A 160 -8.35 14.80 -3.80
CA ALA A 160 -8.47 13.51 -4.49
C ALA A 160 -9.31 12.47 -3.72
N SER A 161 -9.40 12.59 -2.39
CA SER A 161 -10.12 11.66 -1.51
C SER A 161 -11.50 12.19 -1.08
N GLY A 162 -12.04 13.22 -1.75
CA GLY A 162 -13.36 13.78 -1.43
C GLY A 162 -13.44 14.45 -0.06
N GLY A 163 -12.31 14.93 0.47
CA GLY A 163 -12.18 15.61 1.75
C GLY A 163 -12.03 14.69 2.96
N VAL A 164 -11.96 13.36 2.76
CA VAL A 164 -11.94 12.38 3.84
C VAL A 164 -10.64 11.60 3.83
N ALA A 165 -9.91 11.66 4.94
CA ALA A 165 -8.72 10.84 5.18
C ALA A 165 -9.13 9.39 5.54
N ASP A 166 -8.33 8.42 5.13
CA ASP A 166 -8.47 7.02 5.55
C ASP A 166 -8.10 6.88 7.03
N SER A 167 -9.07 6.50 7.88
CA SER A 167 -8.86 6.39 9.32
C SER A 167 -7.93 5.26 9.74
N GLU A 168 -7.73 4.27 8.87
CA GLU A 168 -6.90 3.10 9.14
C GLU A 168 -5.51 3.20 8.48
N ALA A 169 -5.22 4.31 7.79
CA ALA A 169 -3.93 4.51 7.14
C ALA A 169 -2.89 5.09 8.11
N LEU A 170 -1.62 4.77 7.84
CA LEU A 170 -0.47 5.45 8.44
C LEU A 170 -0.15 6.71 7.66
N TYR A 171 -0.04 7.85 8.34
CA TYR A 171 0.39 9.11 7.75
C TYR A 171 1.80 9.46 8.21
N TYR A 172 2.70 9.67 7.25
CA TYR A 172 4.06 10.12 7.49
C TYR A 172 4.24 11.52 6.91
N VAL A 173 4.73 12.46 7.71
CA VAL A 173 4.98 13.84 7.28
C VAL A 173 6.38 14.26 7.72
N ASN A 174 7.15 14.80 6.79
CA ASN A 174 8.36 15.56 7.09
C ASN A 174 8.34 16.89 6.33
N GLY A 175 9.17 17.85 6.75
CA GLY A 175 9.28 19.14 6.07
C GLY A 175 9.98 20.18 6.93
N GLY A 176 10.36 21.29 6.30
CA GLY A 176 10.98 22.44 6.96
C GLY A 176 12.39 22.73 6.46
N ALA A 177 13.16 21.70 6.05
CA ALA A 177 14.54 21.89 5.61
C ALA A 177 14.68 22.84 4.41
N MET A 178 13.70 22.85 3.50
CA MET A 178 13.68 23.75 2.33
C MET A 178 13.13 25.16 2.64
N THR A 179 12.53 25.35 3.82
CA THR A 179 12.05 26.67 4.27
C THR A 179 13.16 27.46 5.01
N PHE A 180 14.14 26.76 5.61
CA PHE A 180 15.30 27.35 6.29
C PHE A 180 16.36 27.85 5.31
#